data_AF-A0A5D2PWR6-F1
#
_entry.id   AF-A0A5D2PWR6-F1
#
_cell.length_a   1.000
_cell.length_b   1.000
_cell.length_c   1.000
_cell.angle_alpha   90.00
_cell.angle_beta   90.00
_cell.angle_gamma   90.00
#
_symmetry.space_group_name_H-M   'P 1'
#
loop_
_entity.id
_entity.type
_entity.pdbx_description
1 polymer ?
#
loop_
_entity_poly.entity_id
_entity_poly.type
_entity_poly.pdbx_seq_one_letter_code
_entity_poly.pdbx_strand_id
1 'polypeptide(L)'
;MAPTSASSGQPSDKDNWDNGRLAHKQQLLTEIVLRNKLTTLVFDGDTMCRVLEQVLLRSYGVQTQGVNNGRDAVALIAFGAKFNLIIIEKILPIMNGLEVTRLIH
;
A
#
# COMPACT_ATOMS: atom_id res chain seq x y z
N MET A 1 20.59 -52.60 46.43
CA MET A 1 20.97 -52.78 45.01
C MET A 1 19.88 -52.15 44.15
N ALA A 2 20.19 -51.04 43.48
CA ALA A 2 19.67 -50.80 42.12
C ALA A 2 20.56 -51.65 41.14
N PRO A 3 20.26 -51.86 39.84
CA PRO A 3 19.83 -50.80 38.92
C PRO A 3 18.96 -51.17 37.68
N THR A 4 18.55 -50.10 36.98
CA THR A 4 18.49 -49.88 35.51
C THR A 4 17.49 -50.56 34.55
N SER A 5 16.54 -49.72 34.07
CA SER A 5 16.27 -49.32 32.66
C SER A 5 15.99 -50.32 31.52
N ALA A 6 14.85 -50.14 30.84
CA ALA A 6 14.63 -50.23 29.38
C ALA A 6 13.33 -49.44 29.08
N SER A 7 13.31 -48.30 28.36
CA SER A 7 13.60 -48.00 26.93
C SER A 7 12.62 -48.60 25.92
N SER A 8 12.22 -47.75 24.96
CA SER A 8 11.44 -47.97 23.73
C SER A 8 9.92 -48.07 23.89
N GLY A 9 9.07 -47.36 23.14
CA GLY A 9 9.26 -46.35 22.11
C GLY A 9 7.87 -45.87 21.64
N GLN A 10 7.69 -44.57 21.45
CA GLN A 10 6.66 -44.06 20.53
C GLN A 10 7.28 -43.97 19.14
N PRO A 11 6.47 -44.12 18.08
CA PRO A 11 6.23 -42.96 17.25
C PRO A 11 4.73 -42.80 16.97
N SER A 12 4.19 -41.67 17.40
CA SER A 12 2.95 -41.15 16.83
C SER A 12 3.29 -40.56 15.47
N ASP A 13 2.88 -41.24 14.40
CA ASP A 13 2.77 -40.65 13.07
C ASP A 13 1.76 -39.49 13.16
N LYS A 14 2.30 -38.28 13.22
CA LYS A 14 1.54 -37.06 12.96
C LYS A 14 2.04 -36.52 11.65
N ASP A 15 1.21 -36.73 10.64
CA ASP A 15 1.33 -36.21 9.29
C ASP A 15 1.63 -34.71 9.34
N ASN A 16 2.86 -34.35 9.00
CA ASN A 16 3.33 -32.98 8.90
C ASN A 16 2.81 -32.37 7.61
N TRP A 17 1.52 -32.02 7.60
CA TRP A 17 0.85 -31.33 6.52
C TRP A 17 1.38 -29.88 6.41
N ASP A 18 2.27 -29.68 5.44
CA ASP A 18 2.40 -28.43 4.68
C ASP A 18 2.91 -27.15 5.36
N ASN A 19 3.62 -27.24 6.50
CA ASN A 19 4.33 -26.06 7.04
C ASN A 19 5.47 -25.56 6.14
N GLY A 20 5.97 -26.38 5.20
CA GLY A 20 7.04 -26.01 4.27
C GLY A 20 6.58 -25.22 3.04
N ARG A 21 5.27 -25.22 2.73
CA ARG A 21 4.73 -24.61 1.50
C ARG A 21 4.26 -23.17 1.70
N LEU A 22 3.97 -22.77 2.94
CA LEU A 22 3.65 -21.40 3.33
C LEU A 22 4.90 -20.50 3.40
N ALA A 23 6.08 -21.08 3.64
CA ALA A 23 7.36 -20.36 3.63
C ALA A 23 7.84 -19.98 2.21
N HIS A 24 7.18 -20.48 1.15
CA HIS A 24 7.64 -20.34 -0.23
C HIS A 24 6.67 -19.60 -1.18
N LYS A 25 5.75 -18.80 -0.60
CA LYS A 25 4.95 -17.81 -1.33
C LYS A 25 5.21 -16.37 -0.84
N GLN A 26 6.40 -16.10 -0.32
CA GLN A 26 6.97 -14.74 -0.41
C GLN A 26 7.45 -14.54 -1.84
N GLN A 27 6.47 -14.51 -2.75
CA GLN A 27 6.68 -14.13 -4.13
C GLN A 27 7.27 -12.72 -4.08
N LEU A 28 8.55 -12.63 -4.47
CA LEU A 28 9.35 -11.42 -4.63
C LEU A 28 8.48 -10.25 -5.09
N LEU A 29 7.91 -9.50 -4.14
CA LEU A 29 7.56 -8.12 -4.39
C LEU A 29 8.92 -7.45 -4.42
N THR A 30 9.50 -7.38 -5.62
CA THR A 30 10.69 -6.60 -5.90
C THR A 30 10.62 -5.32 -5.08
N GLU A 31 11.62 -5.10 -4.22
CA GLU A 31 11.77 -3.97 -3.31
C GLU A 31 11.93 -2.66 -4.09
N ILE A 32 10.90 -2.25 -4.83
CA ILE A 32 10.88 -0.96 -5.51
C ILE A 32 10.55 0.08 -4.45
N VAL A 33 11.53 0.41 -3.62
CA VAL A 33 11.46 1.59 -2.76
C VAL A 33 12.02 2.75 -3.56
N LEU A 34 11.19 3.76 -3.82
CA LEU A 34 11.62 4.97 -4.50
C LEU A 34 12.52 5.75 -3.55
N ARG A 35 13.81 5.81 -3.87
CA ARG A 35 14.84 6.41 -2.99
C ARG A 35 14.80 7.94 -2.97
N ASN A 36 14.19 8.56 -3.98
CA ASN A 36 13.97 10.00 -4.02
C ASN A 36 12.73 10.33 -3.17
N LYS A 37 12.78 11.46 -2.45
CA LYS A 37 11.62 12.00 -1.72
C LYS A 37 10.56 12.48 -2.70
N LEU A 38 9.77 11.57 -3.22
CA LEU A 38 8.63 11.89 -4.09
C LEU A 38 7.44 12.31 -3.25
N THR A 39 6.73 13.31 -3.73
CA THR A 39 5.50 13.85 -3.15
C THR A 39 4.35 13.66 -4.14
N THR A 40 3.19 13.25 -3.64
CA THR A 40 1.99 12.99 -4.45
C THR A 40 0.76 13.62 -3.83
N LEU A 41 -0.01 14.33 -4.65
CA LEU A 41 -1.38 14.73 -4.32
C LEU A 41 -2.35 13.65 -4.81
N VAL A 42 -3.25 13.19 -3.93
CA VAL A 42 -4.24 12.14 -4.23
C VAL A 42 -5.64 12.72 -4.09
N PHE A 43 -6.37 12.74 -5.21
CA PHE A 43 -7.76 13.16 -5.27
C PHE A 43 -8.63 12.01 -5.76
N ASP A 44 -9.35 11.40 -4.83
CA ASP A 44 -10.32 10.34 -5.06
C ASP A 44 -11.55 10.65 -4.20
N GLY A 45 -12.75 10.48 -4.76
CA GLY A 45 -14.03 10.83 -4.15
C GLY A 45 -14.47 9.84 -3.08
N ASP A 46 -14.02 8.59 -3.17
CA ASP A 46 -14.23 7.58 -2.15
C ASP A 46 -13.12 7.65 -1.08
N THR A 47 -13.53 7.70 0.18
CA THR A 47 -12.55 7.86 1.27
C THR A 47 -11.73 6.59 1.50
N MET A 48 -12.29 5.41 1.26
CA MET A 48 -11.57 4.14 1.40
C MET A 48 -10.54 4.01 0.28
N CYS A 49 -10.92 4.26 -0.97
CA CYS A 49 -10.01 4.26 -2.12
C CYS A 49 -8.85 5.22 -1.89
N ARG A 50 -9.15 6.49 -1.54
CA ARG A 50 -8.12 7.49 -1.24
C ARG A 50 -7.15 7.06 -0.14
N VAL A 51 -7.62 6.40 0.92
CA VAL A 51 -6.75 5.87 1.99
C VAL A 51 -5.87 4.73 1.47
N LEU A 52 -6.46 3.79 0.73
CA LEU A 52 -5.73 2.64 0.15
C LEU A 52 -4.63 3.09 -0.81
N GLU A 53 -4.94 4.03 -1.71
CA GLU A 53 -3.97 4.62 -2.64
C GLU A 53 -2.79 5.25 -1.89
N GLN A 54 -3.09 6.03 -0.85
CA GLN A 54 -2.05 6.66 -0.05
C GLN A 54 -1.21 5.65 0.73
N VAL A 55 -1.82 4.60 1.30
CA VAL A 55 -1.09 3.53 2.01
C VAL A 55 -0.16 2.81 1.04
N LEU A 56 -0.64 2.48 -0.16
CA LEU A 56 0.17 1.84 -1.20
C LEU A 56 1.36 2.73 -1.60
N LEU A 57 1.13 4.00 -1.91
CA LEU A 57 2.19 4.96 -2.24
C LEU A 57 3.21 5.12 -1.12
N ARG A 58 2.76 5.22 0.14
CA ARG A 58 3.64 5.31 1.31
C ARG A 58 4.49 4.06 1.48
N SER A 59 3.97 2.88 1.16
CA SER A 59 4.75 1.63 1.19
C SER A 59 5.92 1.63 0.20
N TYR A 60 5.83 2.43 -0.86
CA TYR A 60 6.91 2.65 -1.83
C TYR A 60 7.82 3.85 -1.52
N GLY A 61 7.65 4.50 -0.35
CA GLY A 61 8.46 5.65 0.07
C GLY A 61 7.96 7.02 -0.40
N VAL A 62 6.76 7.09 -0.96
CA VAL A 62 6.17 8.34 -1.48
C VAL A 62 5.40 9.08 -0.37
N GLN A 63 5.68 10.37 -0.20
CA GLN A 63 4.91 11.24 0.69
C GLN A 63 3.60 11.63 0.02
N THR A 64 2.49 11.56 0.74
CA THR A 64 1.16 11.74 0.16
C THR A 64 0.36 12.81 0.89
N GLN A 65 -0.40 13.59 0.12
CA GLN A 65 -1.44 14.48 0.62
C GLN A 65 -2.76 14.11 -0.06
N GLY A 66 -3.78 13.78 0.72
CA GLY A 66 -5.11 13.47 0.21
C GLY A 66 -6.04 14.67 0.24
N VAL A 67 -6.85 14.84 -0.79
CA VAL A 67 -7.97 15.78 -0.83
C VAL A 67 -9.25 15.06 -1.20
N ASN A 68 -10.38 15.51 -0.65
CA ASN A 68 -11.68 14.88 -0.87
C ASN A 68 -12.52 15.58 -1.96
N ASN A 69 -12.01 16.68 -2.53
CA ASN A 69 -12.67 17.42 -3.60
C ASN A 69 -11.64 18.11 -4.51
N GLY A 70 -12.05 18.36 -5.76
CA GLY A 70 -11.15 18.90 -6.78
C GLY A 70 -10.83 20.37 -6.59
N ARG A 71 -11.67 21.13 -5.88
CA ARG A 71 -11.41 22.55 -5.58
C ARG A 71 -10.23 22.71 -4.65
N ASP A 72 -10.12 21.85 -3.63
CA ASP A 72 -8.97 21.84 -2.73
C ASP A 72 -7.69 21.45 -3.47
N ALA A 73 -7.78 20.51 -4.42
CA ALA A 73 -6.64 20.16 -5.28
C ALA A 73 -6.16 21.39 -6.07
N VAL A 74 -7.08 22.09 -6.74
CA VAL A 74 -6.77 23.30 -7.52
C VAL A 74 -6.22 24.40 -6.62
N ALA A 75 -6.84 24.62 -5.46
CA ALA A 75 -6.41 25.64 -4.51
C ALA A 75 -4.98 25.39 -4.01
N LEU A 76 -4.64 24.16 -3.62
CA LEU A 76 -3.29 23.80 -3.17
C LEU A 76 -2.24 24.16 -4.23
N ILE A 77 -2.48 23.76 -5.48
CA ILE A 77 -1.56 24.05 -6.60
C ILE A 77 -1.48 25.56 -6.87
N ALA A 78 -2.63 26.25 -6.90
CA ALA A 78 -2.70 27.69 -7.12
C ALA A 78 -1.97 28.50 -6.03
N PHE A 79 -1.96 28.01 -4.78
CA PHE A 79 -1.19 28.59 -3.68
C PHE A 79 0.30 28.19 -3.68
N GLY A 80 0.77 27.49 -4.73
CA GLY A 80 2.18 27.20 -4.95
C GLY A 80 2.66 25.86 -4.40
N ALA A 81 1.77 25.00 -3.89
CA ALA A 81 2.15 23.64 -3.54
C ALA A 81 2.64 22.89 -4.79
N LYS A 82 3.77 22.19 -4.67
CA LYS A 82 4.34 21.39 -5.75
C LYS A 82 4.38 19.92 -5.37
N PHE A 83 3.95 19.09 -6.31
CA PHE A 83 3.99 17.64 -6.19
C PHE A 83 4.75 17.05 -7.38
N ASN A 84 5.38 15.90 -7.17
CA ASN A 84 6.02 15.15 -8.25
C ASN A 84 5.00 14.35 -9.08
N LEU A 85 3.89 13.96 -8.45
CA LEU A 85 2.79 13.24 -9.06
C LEU A 85 1.45 13.78 -8.55
N ILE A 86 0.42 13.73 -9.39
CA ILE A 86 -0.97 13.99 -8.99
C ILE A 86 -1.81 12.82 -9.49
N ILE A 87 -2.48 12.12 -8.55
CA ILE A 87 -3.44 11.06 -8.84
C ILE A 87 -4.83 11.66 -8.72
N ILE A 88 -5.64 11.50 -9.77
CA ILE A 88 -6.97 12.09 -9.87
C ILE A 88 -7.95 11.02 -10.34
N GLU A 89 -8.99 10.77 -9.55
CA GLU A 89 -10.14 9.97 -9.98
C GLU A 89 -10.83 10.66 -11.16
N LYS A 90 -10.89 9.95 -12.30
CA LYS A 90 -11.38 10.51 -13.56
C LYS A 90 -12.85 10.90 -13.49
N ILE A 91 -13.69 10.10 -12.84
CA ILE A 91 -15.13 10.25 -12.83
C ILE A 91 -15.58 10.51 -11.39
N LEU A 92 -16.16 11.68 -11.16
CA LEU A 92 -16.60 12.12 -9.84
C LEU A 92 -17.96 12.83 -9.95
N PRO A 93 -18.79 12.79 -8.90
CA PRO A 93 -20.15 13.30 -8.96
C PRO A 93 -20.27 14.83 -9.01
N ILE A 94 -19.26 15.57 -8.53
CA ILE A 94 -19.34 17.04 -8.37
C ILE A 94 -18.41 17.80 -9.33
N MET A 95 -17.17 17.36 -9.47
CA MET A 95 -16.17 17.99 -10.35
C MET A 95 -15.39 16.88 -11.04
N ASN A 96 -15.36 16.90 -12.36
CA ASN A 96 -14.70 15.85 -13.14
C ASN A 96 -13.18 15.97 -12.97
N GLY A 97 -12.49 14.85 -12.77
CA GLY A 97 -11.02 14.85 -12.66
C GLY A 97 -10.31 15.51 -13.86
N LEU A 98 -10.90 15.41 -15.06
CA LEU A 98 -10.40 16.09 -16.26
C LEU A 98 -10.48 17.62 -16.18
N GLU A 99 -11.47 18.17 -15.47
CA GLU A 99 -11.56 19.62 -15.24
C GLU A 99 -10.45 20.08 -14.32
N VAL A 100 -10.19 19.33 -13.24
CA VAL A 100 -9.07 19.60 -12.33
C VAL A 100 -7.75 19.59 -13.09
N THR A 101 -7.51 18.57 -13.93
CA THR A 101 -6.29 18.50 -14.75
C THR A 101 -6.11 19.73 -15.65
N ARG A 102 -7.18 20.27 -16.23
CA ARG A 102 -7.13 21.49 -17.06
C ARG A 102 -6.86 22.76 -16.27
N LEU A 103 -7.14 22.78 -14.96
CA LEU A 103 -6.97 23.95 -14.10
C LEU A 103 -5.57 24.02 -13.45
N ILE A 104 -4.87 22.90 -13.36
CA ILE A 104 -3.57 22.80 -12.66
C ILE A 104 -2.35 22.69 -13.59
N HIS A 105 -2.56 22.75 -14.91
CA HIS A 105 -1.53 22.66 -15.95
C HIS A 105 -1.56 23.93 -16.81
#